data_AF-A0A179HFF8-F1
#
_entry.id   AF-A0A179HFF8-F1
#
_cell.length_a   1.000
_cell.length_b   1.000
_cell.length_c   1.000
_cell.angle_alpha   90.00
_cell.angle_beta   90.00
_cell.angle_gamma   90.00
#
_symmetry.space_group_name_H-M   'P 1'
#
loop_
_entity.id
_entity.type
_entity.pdbx_description
1 polymer ?
#
loop_
_entity_poly.entity_id
_entity_poly.type
_entity_poly.pdbx_seq_one_letter_code
_entity_poly.pdbx_strand_id
1 'polypeptide(L)'
;MTDAELDRDWQPNGRRPQSTIARSFSQELMDIFRIENSLTDLDQQVDARRQNVGKNTQELADLEARIREMEDRLRRNQPGRTGIQVNTNQTSTQQRTETINKDDSKPRSRPGTARATQQAPSSGNMPPTPGASEDGNVEY
;
A
#
# COMPACT_ATOMS: atom_id res chain seq x y z
N MET A 1 -12.56 40.59 -37.14
CA MET A 1 -11.95 39.24 -37.25
C MET A 1 -10.84 39.20 -36.22
N THR A 2 -11.03 38.43 -35.16
CA THR A 2 -10.00 38.22 -34.14
C THR A 2 -9.15 37.00 -34.52
N ASP A 3 -7.88 37.01 -34.10
CA ASP A 3 -6.92 35.93 -34.35
C ASP A 3 -7.45 34.55 -33.91
N ALA A 4 -8.20 34.52 -32.80
CA ALA A 4 -8.85 33.33 -32.27
C ALA A 4 -9.96 32.75 -33.17
N GLU A 5 -10.57 33.55 -34.05
CA GLU A 5 -11.52 33.05 -35.07
C GLU A 5 -10.79 32.44 -36.27
N LEU A 6 -9.63 33.00 -36.63
CA LEU A 6 -8.81 32.54 -37.75
C LEU A 6 -8.19 31.16 -37.51
N ASP A 7 -7.83 30.86 -36.26
CA ASP A 7 -7.26 29.57 -35.84
C ASP A 7 -8.30 28.45 -35.80
N ARG A 8 -9.57 28.75 -35.53
CA ARG A 8 -10.63 27.72 -35.45
C ARG A 8 -10.99 27.11 -36.80
N ASP A 9 -10.93 27.91 -37.85
CA ASP A 9 -11.25 27.49 -39.22
C ASP A 9 -10.01 27.02 -39.99
N TRP A 10 -8.85 26.97 -39.31
CA TRP A 10 -7.63 26.50 -39.92
C TRP A 10 -7.71 24.99 -40.21
N GLN A 11 -7.78 24.64 -41.50
CA GLN A 11 -7.60 23.26 -41.96
C GLN A 11 -6.23 23.11 -42.65
N PRO A 12 -5.52 21.99 -42.41
CA PRO A 12 -4.24 21.71 -43.06
C PRO A 12 -4.45 21.46 -44.56
N ASN A 13 -4.56 22.54 -45.33
CA ASN A 13 -4.54 22.50 -46.78
C ASN A 13 -3.09 22.20 -47.20
N GLY A 14 -2.87 21.12 -47.96
CA GLY A 14 -1.56 20.55 -48.32
C GLY A 14 -0.55 21.45 -49.06
N ARG A 15 -0.77 22.77 -49.07
CA ARG A 15 0.14 23.81 -49.55
C ARG A 15 1.08 24.35 -48.45
N ARG A 16 0.76 24.14 -47.17
CA ARG A 16 1.64 24.52 -46.05
C ARG A 16 2.24 23.25 -45.43
N PRO A 17 3.54 22.97 -45.62
CA PRO A 17 4.17 21.84 -44.96
C PRO A 17 4.13 22.07 -43.44
N GLN A 18 3.53 21.13 -42.71
CA GLN A 18 3.65 21.11 -41.25
C GLN A 18 5.10 20.82 -40.88
N SER A 19 5.66 21.61 -39.97
CA SER A 19 7.03 21.41 -39.53
C SER A 19 7.16 20.07 -38.79
N THR A 20 8.25 19.35 -39.05
CA THR A 20 8.58 18.10 -38.33
C THR A 20 8.65 18.34 -36.82
N ILE A 21 9.16 19.50 -36.39
CA ILE A 21 9.25 19.92 -35.00
C ILE A 21 7.86 20.11 -34.37
N ALA A 22 6.89 20.71 -35.09
CA ALA A 22 5.53 20.85 -34.56
C ALA A 22 4.84 19.49 -34.43
N ARG A 23 5.11 18.54 -35.33
CA ARG A 23 4.61 17.16 -35.21
C ARG A 23 5.17 16.47 -33.97
N SER A 24 6.49 16.51 -33.77
CA SER A 24 7.11 15.91 -32.58
C SER A 24 6.66 16.59 -31.30
N PHE A 25 6.55 17.91 -31.30
CA PHE A 25 6.04 18.68 -30.15
C PHE A 25 4.58 18.34 -29.84
N SER A 26 3.72 18.23 -30.86
CA SER A 26 2.32 17.81 -30.66
C SER A 26 2.22 16.40 -30.10
N GLN A 27 3.06 15.47 -30.55
CA GLN A 27 3.11 14.10 -30.03
C GLN A 27 3.56 14.09 -28.57
N GLU A 28 4.56 14.89 -28.21
CA GLU A 28 5.01 15.04 -26.83
C GLU A 28 3.91 15.62 -25.93
N LEU A 29 3.14 16.62 -26.40
CA LEU A 29 1.98 17.12 -25.65
C LEU A 29 0.87 16.07 -25.53
N MET A 30 0.59 15.32 -26.59
CA MET A 30 -0.39 14.24 -26.56
C MET A 30 0.01 13.15 -25.55
N ASP A 31 1.30 12.88 -25.40
CA ASP A 31 1.87 11.94 -24.41
C ASP A 31 1.86 12.52 -22.98
N ILE A 32 2.35 13.74 -22.78
CA ILE A 32 2.37 14.45 -21.49
C ILE A 32 0.97 14.55 -20.89
N PHE A 33 0.00 14.97 -21.70
CA PHE A 33 -1.39 15.11 -21.28
C PHE A 33 -2.20 13.83 -21.46
N ARG A 34 -1.57 12.74 -21.96
CA ARG A 34 -2.17 11.43 -22.21
C ARG A 34 -3.56 11.49 -22.87
N ILE A 35 -3.71 12.42 -23.81
CA ILE A 35 -5.01 12.92 -24.28
C ILE A 35 -5.80 11.83 -25.01
N GLU A 36 -5.13 10.91 -25.69
CA GLU A 36 -5.82 9.99 -26.60
C GLU A 36 -6.45 8.76 -25.91
N ASN A 37 -6.00 8.37 -24.71
CA ASN A 37 -6.47 7.14 -24.04
C ASN A 37 -6.69 7.24 -22.52
N SER A 38 -6.03 8.16 -21.81
CA SER A 38 -5.99 8.10 -20.35
C SER A 38 -7.22 8.64 -19.64
N LEU A 39 -8.01 9.52 -20.27
CA LEU A 39 -9.18 10.10 -19.59
C LEU A 39 -10.31 9.07 -19.44
N THR A 40 -10.62 8.37 -20.54
CA THR A 40 -11.64 7.30 -20.55
C THR A 40 -11.22 6.14 -19.66
N ASP A 41 -9.94 5.74 -19.69
CA ASP A 41 -9.43 4.66 -18.84
C ASP A 41 -9.45 5.05 -17.36
N LEU A 42 -9.13 6.31 -17.03
CA LEU A 42 -9.19 6.81 -15.66
C LEU A 42 -10.64 6.82 -15.15
N ASP A 43 -11.60 7.24 -15.97
CA ASP A 43 -13.03 7.23 -15.62
C ASP A 43 -13.53 5.82 -15.32
N GLN A 44 -13.24 4.86 -16.21
CA GLN A 44 -13.56 3.45 -16.01
C GLN A 44 -12.91 2.88 -14.73
N GLN A 45 -11.65 3.25 -14.46
CA GLN A 45 -10.93 2.78 -13.29
C GLN A 45 -11.48 3.38 -11.99
N VAL A 46 -11.94 4.63 -12.02
CA VAL A 46 -12.65 5.28 -10.90
C VAL A 46 -13.98 4.58 -10.65
N ASP A 47 -14.78 4.32 -11.69
CA ASP A 47 -16.07 3.65 -11.55
C ASP A 47 -15.92 2.22 -11.00
N ALA A 48 -14.98 1.44 -11.55
CA ALA A 48 -14.67 0.11 -11.05
C ALA A 48 -14.25 0.15 -9.56
N ARG A 49 -13.41 1.13 -9.18
CA ARG A 49 -13.00 1.31 -7.78
C ARG A 49 -14.20 1.67 -6.89
N ARG A 50 -15.07 2.59 -7.32
CA ARG A 50 -16.26 2.99 -6.56
C ARG A 50 -17.20 1.81 -6.32
N GLN A 51 -17.43 0.98 -7.33
CA GLN A 51 -18.25 -0.22 -7.19
C GLN A 51 -17.63 -1.21 -6.19
N ASN A 52 -16.33 -1.46 -6.27
CA ASN A 52 -15.64 -2.38 -5.35
C ASN A 52 -15.67 -1.87 -3.91
N VAL A 53 -15.41 -0.57 -3.70
CA VAL A 53 -15.51 0.03 -2.36
C VAL A 53 -16.95 -0.07 -1.84
N GLY A 54 -17.96 0.21 -2.65
CA GLY A 54 -19.36 0.08 -2.26
C GLY A 54 -19.73 -1.33 -1.80
N LYS A 55 -19.29 -2.38 -2.53
CA LYS A 55 -19.49 -3.78 -2.15
C LYS A 55 -18.82 -4.11 -0.81
N ASN A 56 -17.55 -3.74 -0.67
CA ASN A 56 -16.80 -3.98 0.58
C ASN A 56 -17.46 -3.27 1.77
N THR A 57 -17.93 -2.04 1.58
CA THR A 57 -18.64 -1.30 2.63
C THR A 57 -19.95 -1.99 3.02
N GLN A 58 -20.71 -2.50 2.06
CA GLN A 58 -21.94 -3.24 2.34
C GLN A 58 -21.65 -4.53 3.13
N GLU A 59 -20.66 -5.32 2.69
CA GLU A 59 -20.26 -6.55 3.38
C GLU A 59 -19.79 -6.26 4.81
N LEU A 60 -19.03 -5.18 5.02
CA LEU A 60 -18.62 -4.74 6.36
C LEU A 60 -19.80 -4.35 7.22
N ALA A 61 -20.77 -3.59 6.68
CA ALA A 61 -21.97 -3.20 7.40
C ALA A 61 -22.80 -4.43 7.82
N ASP A 62 -22.93 -5.43 6.95
CA ASP A 62 -23.63 -6.68 7.24
C ASP A 62 -22.91 -7.50 8.33
N LEU A 63 -21.58 -7.55 8.28
CA LEU A 63 -20.75 -8.21 9.30
C LEU A 63 -20.86 -7.50 10.66
N GLU A 64 -20.79 -6.17 10.68
CA GLU A 64 -20.97 -5.37 11.89
C GLU A 64 -22.36 -5.55 12.50
N ALA A 65 -23.41 -5.58 11.67
CA ALA A 65 -24.77 -5.83 12.12
C ALA A 65 -24.90 -7.22 12.75
N ARG A 66 -24.31 -8.24 12.13
CA ARG A 66 -24.30 -9.61 12.65
C ARG A 66 -23.53 -9.73 13.97
N ILE A 67 -22.37 -9.07 14.09
CA ILE A 67 -21.60 -9.04 15.34
C ILE A 67 -22.42 -8.38 16.44
N ARG A 68 -23.05 -7.23 16.16
CA ARG A 68 -23.91 -6.53 17.12
C ARG A 68 -25.07 -7.40 17.60
N GLU A 69 -25.74 -8.10 16.69
CA GLU A 69 -26.82 -9.03 17.05
C GLU A 69 -26.31 -10.15 17.97
N MET A 70 -25.15 -10.74 17.66
CA MET A 70 -24.54 -11.78 18.50
C MET A 70 -24.12 -11.24 19.87
N GLU A 71 -23.57 -10.03 19.92
CA GLU A 71 -23.23 -9.34 21.18
C GLU A 71 -24.47 -9.10 22.04
N ASP A 72 -25.58 -8.65 21.45
CA ASP A 72 -26.84 -8.42 22.16
C ASP A 72 -27.45 -9.73 22.66
N ARG A 73 -27.32 -10.81 21.91
CA ARG A 73 -27.73 -12.16 22.36
C ARG A 73 -26.86 -12.64 23.51
N LEU A 74 -25.55 -12.45 23.44
CA LEU A 74 -24.63 -12.82 24.51
C LEU A 74 -24.89 -12.00 25.77
N ARG A 75 -25.11 -10.68 25.65
CA ARG A 75 -25.46 -9.78 26.76
C ARG A 75 -26.76 -10.21 27.44
N ARG A 76 -27.79 -10.58 26.67
CA ARG A 76 -29.07 -11.08 27.20
C ARG A 76 -28.95 -12.46 27.85
N ASN A 77 -28.09 -13.33 27.32
CA ASN A 77 -27.88 -14.68 27.82
C ASN A 77 -26.74 -14.79 28.86
N GLN A 78 -26.16 -13.67 29.29
CA GLN A 78 -25.19 -13.59 30.39
C GLN A 78 -25.92 -13.17 31.67
N PRO A 79 -26.46 -14.10 32.47
CA PRO A 79 -26.81 -13.79 33.86
C PRO A 79 -25.51 -13.60 34.63
N GLY A 80 -25.05 -12.37 34.76
CA GLY A 80 -24.00 -11.95 35.69
C GLY A 80 -22.63 -12.62 35.51
N ARG A 81 -21.83 -12.17 34.54
CA ARG A 81 -20.38 -12.14 34.73
C ARG A 81 -19.96 -10.76 35.20
N THR A 82 -20.02 -10.57 36.51
CA THR A 82 -19.13 -9.64 37.21
C THR A 82 -17.71 -9.87 36.71
N GLY A 83 -17.01 -8.78 36.40
CA GLY A 83 -15.69 -8.79 35.79
C GLY A 83 -14.74 -9.80 36.43
N ILE A 84 -14.01 -10.52 35.58
CA ILE A 84 -12.90 -11.37 36.00
C ILE A 84 -11.80 -10.42 36.51
N GLN A 85 -11.83 -10.10 37.81
CA GLN A 85 -10.68 -9.53 38.51
C GLN A 85 -9.66 -10.66 38.68
N VAL A 86 -8.59 -10.58 37.90
CA VAL A 86 -7.43 -11.46 38.04
C VAL A 86 -6.71 -11.06 39.32
N ASN A 87 -7.07 -11.68 40.44
CA ASN A 87 -6.41 -11.45 41.72
C ASN A 87 -5.13 -12.31 41.79
N THR A 88 -3.98 -11.69 41.49
CA THR A 88 -2.67 -12.33 41.61
C THR A 88 -2.10 -12.05 43.00
N ASN A 89 -2.30 -12.99 43.94
CA ASN A 89 -1.47 -13.16 45.13
C ASN A 89 -1.58 -14.63 45.59
N GLN A 90 -0.51 -15.42 45.39
CA GLN A 90 0.41 -15.91 46.44
C GLN A 90 -0.30 -16.87 47.43
N THR A 91 0.06 -18.15 47.63
CA THR A 91 1.37 -18.75 47.92
C THR A 91 1.36 -20.29 47.91
N SER A 92 2.57 -20.87 47.85
CA SER A 92 3.08 -22.06 48.57
C SER A 92 2.71 -23.50 48.13
N THR A 93 3.65 -24.08 47.38
CA THR A 93 4.36 -25.37 47.62
C THR A 93 3.63 -26.56 48.25
N GLN A 94 3.55 -27.67 47.51
CA GLN A 94 3.93 -29.00 48.02
C GLN A 94 4.35 -29.95 46.89
N GLN A 95 5.45 -30.64 47.15
CA GLN A 95 6.23 -31.48 46.24
C GLN A 95 5.55 -32.84 46.00
N ARG A 96 5.66 -33.38 44.78
CA ARG A 96 5.83 -34.82 44.59
C ARG A 96 6.93 -35.05 43.56
N THR A 97 8.05 -35.55 44.07
CA THR A 97 9.21 -36.05 43.34
C THR A 97 8.87 -37.37 42.65
N GLU A 98 9.22 -37.49 41.37
CA GLU A 98 9.74 -38.72 40.78
C GLU A 98 10.60 -38.36 39.56
N THR A 99 11.77 -38.97 39.51
CA THR A 99 12.99 -38.56 38.80
C THR A 99 13.13 -39.24 37.43
N ILE A 100 13.33 -38.49 36.33
CA ILE A 100 14.13 -38.94 35.17
C ILE A 100 14.84 -37.73 34.51
N ASN A 101 16.16 -37.69 34.75
CA ASN A 101 17.29 -37.24 33.92
C ASN A 101 17.41 -35.81 33.34
N LYS A 102 18.63 -35.30 33.58
CA LYS A 102 19.31 -34.06 33.12
C LYS A 102 19.09 -33.71 31.65
N ASP A 103 18.79 -32.44 31.36
CA ASP A 103 19.81 -31.54 30.82
C ASP A 103 19.44 -30.07 31.07
N ASP A 104 20.47 -29.26 31.21
CA ASP A 104 20.51 -27.95 31.84
C ASP A 104 19.95 -26.78 30.99
N SER A 105 19.59 -25.71 31.71
CA SER A 105 19.52 -24.31 31.24
C SER A 105 18.27 -23.82 30.49
N LYS A 106 17.34 -23.21 31.25
CA LYS A 106 16.46 -22.13 30.75
C LYS A 106 17.33 -20.93 30.31
N PRO A 107 16.87 -20.12 29.33
CA PRO A 107 16.01 -19.02 29.74
C PRO A 107 14.67 -19.03 29.02
N ARG A 108 13.62 -18.90 29.83
CA ARG A 108 12.29 -18.48 29.39
C ARG A 108 12.40 -17.03 28.91
N SER A 109 12.18 -16.78 27.62
CA SER A 109 12.06 -15.41 27.08
C SER A 109 10.89 -15.28 26.11
N ARG A 110 9.85 -14.61 26.62
CA ARG A 110 8.85 -13.70 26.00
C ARG A 110 8.22 -14.11 24.65
N PRO A 111 6.88 -14.32 24.60
CA PRO A 111 6.17 -14.28 23.33
C PRO A 111 6.17 -12.83 22.81
N GLY A 112 6.77 -12.59 21.64
CA GLY A 112 6.52 -11.35 20.89
C GLY A 112 7.68 -10.56 20.29
N THR A 113 8.96 -10.95 20.39
CA THR A 113 10.05 -10.10 19.82
C THR A 113 11.20 -10.80 19.11
N ALA A 114 11.14 -12.09 18.81
CA ALA A 114 12.21 -12.76 18.04
C ALA A 114 11.95 -12.64 16.53
N ARG A 115 12.31 -11.51 15.93
CA ARG A 115 12.44 -11.39 14.46
C ARG A 115 13.64 -12.25 14.05
N ALA A 116 13.42 -13.19 13.13
CA ALA A 116 14.50 -13.93 12.49
C ALA A 116 15.53 -12.95 11.91
N THR A 117 16.83 -13.22 12.09
CA THR A 117 17.92 -12.45 11.52
C THR A 117 17.85 -12.51 9.99
N GLN A 118 17.20 -11.52 9.37
CA GLN A 118 17.33 -11.28 7.94
C GLN A 118 18.78 -10.87 7.68
N GLN A 119 19.51 -11.69 6.92
CA GLN A 119 20.76 -11.28 6.31
C GLN A 119 20.48 -10.03 5.47
N ALA A 120 21.32 -9.00 5.61
CA ALA A 120 21.23 -7.81 4.79
C ALA A 120 21.34 -8.21 3.30
N PRO A 121 20.54 -7.60 2.39
CA PRO A 121 20.73 -7.82 0.97
C PRO A 121 22.16 -7.45 0.60
N SER A 122 22.83 -8.40 -0.06
CA SER A 122 24.18 -8.23 -0.62
C SER A 122 24.25 -6.95 -1.46
N SER A 123 25.39 -6.28 -1.40
CA SER A 123 25.75 -5.01 -2.04
C SER A 123 25.71 -5.01 -3.58
N GLY A 124 25.06 -6.00 -4.21
CA GLY A 124 24.96 -6.16 -5.65
C GLY A 124 23.67 -5.60 -6.29
N ASN A 125 22.67 -5.19 -5.50
CA ASN A 125 21.37 -4.73 -6.01
C ASN A 125 21.10 -3.22 -5.84
N MET A 126 22.13 -2.41 -5.58
CA MET A 126 21.95 -0.95 -5.63
C MET A 126 22.07 -0.47 -7.09
N PRO A 127 21.19 0.44 -7.56
CA PRO A 127 21.46 1.18 -8.79
C PRO A 127 22.81 1.90 -8.62
N PRO A 128 23.63 2.03 -9.69
CA PRO A 128 24.91 2.72 -9.58
C PRO A 128 24.64 4.14 -9.06
N THR A 129 25.29 4.50 -7.96
CA THR A 129 25.38 5.87 -7.50
C THR A 129 25.97 6.67 -8.66
N PRO A 130 25.33 7.77 -9.12
CA PRO A 130 25.97 8.65 -10.09
C PRO A 130 27.30 9.11 -9.51
N GLY A 131 28.39 8.70 -10.14
CA GLY A 131 29.74 9.05 -9.71
C GLY A 131 29.90 10.57 -9.67
N ALA A 132 30.67 11.05 -8.69
CA ALA A 132 31.17 12.42 -8.70
C ALA A 132 31.91 12.64 -10.02
N SER A 133 31.55 13.71 -10.73
CA SER A 133 32.22 14.16 -11.94
C SER A 133 33.63 14.62 -11.57
N GLU A 134 34.59 13.72 -11.63
CA GLU A 134 36.01 14.03 -11.56
C GLU A 134 36.68 13.55 -12.86
N ASP A 135 37.56 14.41 -13.37
CA ASP A 135 38.41 14.30 -14.56
C ASP A 135 37.76 14.63 -15.92
N GLY A 136 38.31 15.50 -16.75
CA GLY A 136 39.63 16.11 -16.67
C GLY A 136 39.80 17.20 -17.72
N ASN A 137 40.47 18.24 -17.24
CA ASN A 137 41.28 19.21 -17.96
C ASN A 137 41.91 18.59 -19.23
N VAL A 138 41.63 19.16 -20.41
CA VAL A 138 42.54 19.01 -21.55
C VAL A 138 42.73 20.39 -22.17
N GLU A 139 43.91 20.91 -21.86
CA GLU A 139 44.57 22.08 -22.40
C GLU A 139 45.04 21.81 -23.84
N TYR A 140 45.26 22.92 -24.57
CA TYR A 140 45.79 23.11 -25.94
C TYR A 140 44.76 23.24 -27.08
#